data_AF-E0NQ54-F1
#
_entry.id   AF-E0NQ54-F1
#
_cell.length_a   1.000
_cell.length_b   1.000
_cell.length_c   1.000
_cell.angle_alpha   90.00
_cell.angle_beta   90.00
_cell.angle_gamma   90.00
#
_symmetry.space_group_name_H-M   'P 1'
#
loop_
_entity.id
_entity.type
_entity.pdbx_description
1 polymer ?
#
loop_
_entity_poly.entity_id
_entity_poly.type
_entity_poly.pdbx_seq_one_letter_code
_entity_poly.pdbx_strand_id
1 'polypeptide(L)'
;MNKMKIYLIVCFFYVSLLPIQAQDSNAEFFFKKVLTCNTRIWESKTSPDSINKQLIDLYQKTCTKRLFGKLVNELKQNGLDHDLITSDYGFDKHSLKTINVSKYSFNIYRVSYQVFMPDINGKQKKYDVVLYYEIKMVNKNFKINGISVLLENGTICRIV
;
A
#
# COMPACT_ATOMS: atom_id res chain seq x y z
N MET A 1 -49.48 -37.38 20.83
CA MET A 1 -48.13 -37.82 20.39
C MET A 1 -47.73 -37.00 19.17
N ASN A 2 -46.60 -36.31 19.31
CA ASN A 2 -46.11 -35.22 18.47
C ASN A 2 -45.85 -35.60 17.01
N LYS A 3 -46.01 -34.62 16.10
CA LYS A 3 -45.00 -34.29 15.08
C LYS A 3 -45.28 -32.91 14.49
N MET A 4 -44.77 -31.89 15.20
CA MET A 4 -44.57 -30.54 14.69
C MET A 4 -43.68 -30.62 13.44
N LYS A 5 -44.17 -30.15 12.29
CA LYS A 5 -43.36 -29.98 11.09
C LYS A 5 -42.43 -28.78 11.32
N ILE A 6 -41.19 -29.09 11.68
CA ILE A 6 -40.11 -28.12 11.82
C ILE A 6 -39.80 -27.57 10.41
N TYR A 7 -40.30 -26.38 10.11
CA TYR A 7 -39.70 -25.50 9.11
C TYR A 7 -38.55 -24.77 9.81
N LEU A 8 -37.30 -25.12 9.47
CA LEU A 8 -36.13 -24.40 9.98
C LEU A 8 -35.12 -24.22 8.85
N ILE A 9 -35.32 -23.13 8.12
CA ILE A 9 -34.30 -22.12 7.82
C ILE A 9 -32.88 -22.69 7.72
N VAL A 10 -32.58 -23.35 6.60
CA VAL A 10 -31.20 -23.62 6.17
C VAL A 10 -30.79 -22.51 5.21
N CYS A 11 -30.57 -21.29 5.71
CA CYS A 11 -30.18 -20.17 4.84
C CYS A 11 -29.27 -19.09 5.46
N PHE A 12 -28.71 -19.24 6.66
CA PHE A 12 -28.09 -18.08 7.32
C PHE A 12 -26.74 -18.29 8.03
N PHE A 13 -25.83 -19.09 7.48
CA PHE A 13 -24.45 -19.16 8.01
C PHE A 13 -23.31 -19.18 6.96
N TYR A 14 -23.56 -18.79 5.71
CA TYR A 14 -22.50 -18.75 4.67
C TYR A 14 -22.18 -17.36 4.07
N VAL A 15 -22.60 -16.26 4.71
CA VAL A 15 -22.41 -14.90 4.14
C VAL A 15 -21.19 -14.16 4.74
N SER A 16 -20.56 -14.65 5.81
CA SER A 16 -19.55 -13.87 6.53
C SER A 16 -18.10 -13.97 6.01
N LEU A 17 -17.78 -14.88 5.09
CA LEU A 17 -16.40 -15.06 4.58
C LEU A 17 -16.12 -14.38 3.22
N LEU A 18 -17.16 -14.20 2.38
CA LEU A 18 -17.07 -13.47 1.11
C LEU A 18 -16.61 -12.01 1.23
N PRO A 19 -17.08 -11.20 2.21
CA PRO A 19 -16.69 -9.80 2.27
C PRO A 19 -15.21 -9.62 2.62
N ILE A 20 -14.60 -10.54 3.39
CA ILE A 20 -13.19 -10.43 3.79
C ILE A 20 -12.28 -10.72 2.60
N GLN A 21 -12.52 -11.81 1.85
CA GLN A 21 -11.71 -12.17 0.70
C GLN A 21 -11.86 -11.16 -0.46
N ALA A 22 -13.07 -10.64 -0.68
CA ALA A 22 -13.29 -9.57 -1.67
C ALA A 22 -12.62 -8.25 -1.24
N GLN A 23 -12.66 -7.91 0.04
CA GLN A 23 -11.99 -6.73 0.58
C GLN A 23 -10.47 -6.82 0.43
N ASP A 24 -9.88 -7.99 0.73
CA ASP A 24 -8.44 -8.22 0.61
C ASP A 24 -7.98 -8.23 -0.86
N SER A 25 -8.74 -8.86 -1.76
CA SER A 25 -8.49 -8.77 -3.21
C SER A 25 -8.54 -7.33 -3.72
N ASN A 26 -9.46 -6.51 -3.21
CA ASN A 26 -9.57 -5.11 -3.60
C ASN A 26 -8.43 -4.25 -3.02
N ALA A 27 -7.93 -4.59 -1.83
CA ALA A 27 -6.77 -3.92 -1.23
C ALA A 27 -5.49 -4.24 -2.01
N GLU A 28 -5.28 -5.50 -2.41
CA GLU A 28 -4.15 -5.88 -3.27
C GLU A 28 -4.16 -5.11 -4.59
N PHE A 29 -5.31 -5.09 -5.29
CA PHE A 29 -5.46 -4.35 -6.53
C PHE A 29 -5.18 -2.85 -6.33
N PHE A 30 -5.70 -2.27 -5.24
CA PHE A 30 -5.45 -0.89 -4.88
C PHE A 30 -3.94 -0.61 -4.72
N PHE A 31 -3.22 -1.37 -3.90
CA PHE A 31 -1.79 -1.14 -3.68
C PHE A 31 -0.95 -1.33 -4.95
N LYS A 32 -1.19 -2.40 -5.71
CA LYS A 32 -0.51 -2.63 -6.99
C LYS A 32 -0.69 -1.44 -7.93
N LYS A 33 -1.91 -0.89 -8.01
CA LYS A 33 -2.20 0.29 -8.83
C LYS A 33 -1.48 1.54 -8.34
N VAL A 34 -1.49 1.82 -7.02
CA VAL A 34 -0.79 2.98 -6.44
C VAL A 34 0.71 2.90 -6.76
N LEU A 35 1.35 1.76 -6.47
CA LEU A 35 2.79 1.57 -6.69
C LEU A 35 3.16 1.65 -8.18
N THR A 36 2.34 1.05 -9.06
CA THR A 36 2.55 1.17 -10.52
C THR A 36 2.46 2.61 -11.00
N CYS A 37 1.47 3.38 -10.52
CA CYS A 37 1.36 4.79 -10.86
C CYS A 37 2.55 5.60 -10.33
N ASN A 38 2.96 5.36 -9.08
CA ASN A 38 4.12 6.01 -8.47
C ASN A 38 5.39 5.79 -9.29
N THR A 39 5.73 4.54 -9.61
CA THR A 39 6.90 4.21 -10.42
C THR A 39 6.86 4.84 -11.80
N ARG A 40 5.70 4.87 -12.47
CA ARG A 40 5.58 5.53 -13.78
C ARG A 40 5.82 7.03 -13.71
N ILE A 41 5.46 7.68 -12.61
CA ILE A 41 5.71 9.11 -12.38
C ILE A 41 7.22 9.34 -12.20
N TRP A 42 7.87 8.54 -11.34
CA TRP A 42 9.32 8.61 -11.11
C TRP A 42 10.17 8.27 -12.34
N GLU A 43 9.75 7.28 -13.15
CA GLU A 43 10.42 6.90 -14.40
C GLU A 43 10.09 7.85 -15.56
N SER A 44 9.17 8.82 -15.37
CA SER A 44 8.79 9.74 -16.44
C SER A 44 9.96 10.66 -16.80
N LYS A 45 10.30 10.77 -18.09
CA LYS A 45 11.35 11.68 -18.59
C LYS A 45 10.87 13.13 -18.67
N THR A 46 10.01 13.56 -17.75
CA THR A 46 9.45 14.91 -17.70
C THR A 46 10.26 15.79 -16.75
N SER A 47 9.92 17.09 -16.69
CA SER A 47 10.58 18.02 -15.77
C SER A 47 10.26 17.69 -14.30
N PRO A 48 11.16 18.03 -13.35
CA PRO A 48 10.91 17.91 -11.91
C PRO A 48 9.56 18.48 -11.45
N ASP A 49 9.17 19.65 -11.96
CA ASP A 49 7.87 20.28 -11.64
C ASP A 49 6.69 19.42 -12.09
N SER A 50 6.82 18.74 -13.23
CA SER A 50 5.79 17.82 -13.74
C SER A 50 5.68 16.58 -12.87
N ILE A 51 6.80 16.01 -12.42
CA ILE A 51 6.84 14.87 -11.49
C ILE A 51 6.16 15.26 -10.18
N ASN A 52 6.55 16.40 -9.59
CA ASN A 52 5.95 16.94 -8.37
C ASN A 52 4.42 17.07 -8.48
N LYS A 53 3.92 17.67 -9.57
CA LYS A 53 2.47 17.84 -9.78
C LYS A 53 1.75 16.50 -9.87
N GLN A 54 2.33 15.51 -10.55
CA GLN A 54 1.75 14.18 -10.68
C GLN A 54 1.76 13.40 -9.36
N LEU A 55 2.82 13.52 -8.55
CA LEU A 55 2.87 12.94 -7.21
C LEU A 55 1.78 13.54 -6.31
N ILE A 56 1.60 14.86 -6.32
CA ILE A 56 0.54 15.53 -5.55
C ILE A 56 -0.85 15.01 -5.95
N ASP A 57 -1.12 14.87 -7.25
CA ASP A 57 -2.39 14.32 -7.74
C ASP A 57 -2.59 12.85 -7.33
N LEU A 58 -1.53 12.03 -7.41
CA LEU A 58 -1.55 10.65 -6.91
C LEU A 58 -1.89 10.63 -5.41
N TYR A 59 -1.21 11.43 -4.60
CA TYR A 59 -1.43 11.49 -3.15
C TYR A 59 -2.86 11.95 -2.82
N GLN A 60 -3.39 12.96 -3.52
CA GLN A 60 -4.76 13.41 -3.34
C GLN A 60 -5.78 12.29 -3.61
N LYS A 61 -5.55 11.49 -4.67
CA LYS A 61 -6.43 10.38 -5.07
C LYS A 61 -6.31 9.17 -4.16
N THR A 62 -5.18 8.94 -3.53
CA THR A 62 -4.88 7.65 -2.87
C THR A 62 -4.76 7.77 -1.35
N CYS A 63 -4.50 8.96 -0.81
CA CYS A 63 -4.29 9.17 0.62
C CYS A 63 -5.50 9.81 1.30
N THR A 64 -5.61 9.63 2.62
CA THR A 64 -6.50 10.43 3.46
C THR A 64 -6.06 11.90 3.45
N LYS A 65 -6.96 12.85 3.73
CA LYS A 65 -6.64 14.29 3.79
C LYS A 65 -5.47 14.59 4.73
N ARG A 66 -5.40 13.87 5.87
CA ARG A 66 -4.32 13.99 6.85
C ARG A 66 -2.97 13.57 6.26
N LEU A 67 -2.89 12.37 5.68
CA LEU A 67 -1.64 11.88 5.10
C LEU A 67 -1.23 12.70 3.87
N PHE A 68 -2.18 13.05 3.01
CA PHE A 68 -1.95 13.93 1.87
C PHE A 68 -1.26 15.24 2.28
N GLY A 69 -1.77 15.93 3.31
CA GLY A 69 -1.16 17.17 3.80
C GLY A 69 0.29 16.98 4.27
N LYS A 70 0.58 15.86 4.94
CA LYS A 70 1.96 15.53 5.35
C LYS A 70 2.88 15.27 4.16
N LEU A 71 2.45 14.42 3.22
CA LEU A 71 3.26 14.07 2.04
C LEU A 71 3.55 15.29 1.16
N VAL A 72 2.57 16.18 0.98
CA VAL A 72 2.77 17.43 0.23
C VAL A 72 3.73 18.37 0.97
N ASN A 73 3.67 18.43 2.30
CA ASN A 73 4.60 19.24 3.07
C ASN A 73 6.04 18.70 2.94
N GLU A 74 6.20 17.39 3.06
CA GLU A 74 7.49 16.71 2.92
C GLU A 74 8.08 16.95 1.53
N LEU A 75 7.28 16.77 0.47
CA LEU A 75 7.69 17.03 -0.91
C LEU A 75 8.10 18.50 -1.15
N LYS A 76 7.45 19.44 -0.46
CA LYS A 76 7.82 20.87 -0.55
C LYS A 76 9.12 21.20 0.20
N GLN A 77 9.39 20.49 1.30
CA GLN A 77 10.57 20.73 2.12
C GLN A 77 11.81 20.06 1.53
N ASN A 78 11.66 18.85 1.02
CA ASN A 78 12.77 17.98 0.61
C ASN A 78 12.81 17.70 -0.91
N GLY A 79 11.88 18.25 -1.69
CA GLY A 79 11.86 18.07 -3.13
C GLY A 79 11.63 16.61 -3.55
N LEU A 80 12.26 16.21 -4.66
CA LEU A 80 12.16 14.87 -5.26
C LEU A 80 13.23 13.89 -4.76
N ASP A 81 13.91 14.21 -3.66
CA ASP A 81 15.00 13.38 -3.14
C ASP A 81 14.49 12.08 -2.50
N HIS A 82 13.18 12.00 -2.23
CA HIS A 82 12.56 10.90 -1.50
C HIS A 82 11.30 10.36 -2.19
N ASP A 83 11.20 9.03 -2.32
CA ASP A 83 9.97 8.35 -2.70
C ASP A 83 9.16 8.01 -1.45
N LEU A 84 8.27 8.92 -1.09
CA LEU A 84 7.51 8.87 0.16
C LEU A 84 6.53 7.70 0.25
N ILE A 85 6.09 7.14 -0.89
CA ILE A 85 5.19 5.98 -0.89
C ILE A 85 5.96 4.68 -0.66
N THR A 86 7.22 4.61 -1.11
CA THR A 86 8.08 3.42 -1.02
C THR A 86 9.18 3.56 0.03
N SER A 87 9.20 4.68 0.78
CA SER A 87 10.21 4.97 1.81
C SER A 87 11.64 4.86 1.27
N ASP A 88 11.88 5.40 0.08
CA ASP A 88 13.20 5.49 -0.56
C ASP A 88 13.86 4.15 -0.96
N TYR A 89 13.20 3.02 -0.70
CA TYR A 89 13.71 1.72 -1.14
C TYR A 89 13.70 1.54 -2.67
N GLY A 90 13.11 2.49 -3.39
CA GLY A 90 12.95 2.43 -4.83
C GLY A 90 11.91 1.38 -5.23
N PHE A 91 11.47 1.47 -6.48
CA PHE A 91 10.49 0.54 -7.01
C PHE A 91 10.55 0.52 -8.53
N ASP A 92 10.94 -0.62 -9.09
CA ASP A 92 11.17 -0.78 -10.52
C ASP A 92 10.22 -1.82 -11.15
N LYS A 93 10.46 -2.14 -12.42
CA LYS A 93 9.71 -3.17 -13.16
C LYS A 93 9.85 -4.57 -12.56
N HIS A 94 10.94 -4.88 -11.87
CA HIS A 94 11.10 -6.14 -11.16
C HIS A 94 10.31 -6.14 -9.84
N SER A 95 10.33 -5.02 -9.10
CA SER A 95 9.50 -4.81 -7.91
C SER A 95 8.03 -5.00 -8.24
N LEU A 96 7.55 -4.48 -9.38
CA LEU A 96 6.19 -4.69 -9.87
C LEU A 96 5.78 -6.17 -9.98
N LYS A 97 6.70 -7.04 -10.41
CA LYS A 97 6.43 -8.47 -10.63
C LYS A 97 6.44 -9.29 -9.35
N THR A 98 7.03 -8.74 -8.29
CA THR A 98 7.25 -9.44 -7.01
C THR A 98 6.40 -8.90 -5.88
N ILE A 99 5.52 -7.92 -6.15
CA ILE A 99 4.58 -7.38 -5.16
C ILE A 99 3.72 -8.51 -4.60
N ASN A 100 3.82 -8.68 -3.30
CA ASN A 100 2.91 -9.46 -2.50
C ASN A 100 2.22 -8.55 -1.48
N VAL A 101 0.89 -8.62 -1.43
CA VAL A 101 0.07 -7.88 -0.47
C VAL A 101 -0.61 -8.88 0.44
N SER A 102 -0.44 -8.72 1.74
CA SER A 102 -1.03 -9.60 2.74
C SER A 102 -1.59 -8.77 3.89
N LYS A 103 -2.69 -9.23 4.48
CA LYS A 103 -3.26 -8.57 5.65
C LYS A 103 -2.39 -8.86 6.86
N TYR A 104 -1.94 -7.81 7.56
CA TYR A 104 -1.16 -7.93 8.79
C TYR A 104 -2.06 -7.81 10.02
N SER A 105 -2.95 -6.81 10.02
CA SER A 105 -3.96 -6.62 11.07
C SER A 105 -5.23 -6.00 10.48
N PHE A 106 -6.22 -5.64 11.31
CA PHE A 106 -7.55 -5.20 10.88
C PHE A 106 -7.54 -4.17 9.74
N ASN A 107 -6.69 -3.15 9.84
CA ASN A 107 -6.55 -2.06 8.85
C ASN A 107 -5.11 -1.89 8.35
N ILE A 108 -4.21 -2.84 8.60
CA ILE A 108 -2.81 -2.76 8.21
C ILE A 108 -2.51 -3.89 7.22
N TYR A 109 -1.96 -3.52 6.07
CA TYR A 109 -1.52 -4.44 5.04
C TYR A 109 0.01 -4.41 4.96
N ARG A 110 0.60 -5.61 4.97
CA ARG A 110 2.00 -5.83 4.68
C ARG A 110 2.15 -5.97 3.17
N VAL A 111 2.92 -5.06 2.58
CA VAL A 111 3.28 -5.06 1.16
C VAL A 111 4.77 -5.35 1.09
N SER A 112 5.15 -6.41 0.37
CA SER A 112 6.54 -6.74 0.12
C SER A 112 6.83 -6.88 -1.36
N TYR A 113 8.04 -6.52 -1.75
CA TYR A 113 8.52 -6.62 -3.13
C TYR A 113 10.04 -6.73 -3.14
N GLN A 114 10.60 -7.15 -4.26
CA GLN A 114 12.04 -7.30 -4.45
C GLN A 114 12.64 -6.11 -5.18
N VAL A 115 13.79 -5.66 -4.71
CA VAL A 115 14.61 -4.63 -5.36
C VAL A 115 16.02 -5.16 -5.56
N PHE A 116 16.72 -4.59 -6.55
CA PHE A 116 18.16 -4.75 -6.69
C PHE A 116 18.85 -3.51 -6.14
N MET A 117 19.69 -3.70 -5.13
CA MET A 117 20.49 -2.62 -4.54
C MET A 117 21.96 -3.05 -4.49
N PRO A 118 22.91 -2.12 -4.62
CA PRO A 118 24.32 -2.42 -4.40
C PRO A 118 24.54 -2.80 -2.94
N ASP A 119 25.31 -3.86 -2.70
CA ASP A 119 25.85 -4.16 -1.38
C ASP A 119 27.00 -3.22 -1.01
N ILE A 120 27.58 -3.39 0.19
CA ILE A 120 28.73 -2.59 0.66
C ILE A 120 29.95 -2.64 -0.28
N ASN A 121 30.02 -3.63 -1.19
CA ASN A 121 31.08 -3.78 -2.19
C ASN A 121 30.64 -3.32 -3.60
N GLY A 122 29.49 -2.64 -3.71
CA GLY A 122 28.93 -2.17 -4.97
C GLY A 122 28.29 -3.25 -5.84
N LYS A 123 28.20 -4.50 -5.37
CA LYS A 123 27.59 -5.60 -6.14
C LYS A 123 26.08 -5.57 -6.01
N GLN A 124 25.37 -5.58 -7.13
CA GLN A 124 23.91 -5.68 -7.14
C GLN A 124 23.45 -6.98 -6.47
N LYS A 125 22.67 -6.86 -5.40
CA LYS A 125 22.05 -7.96 -4.67
C LYS A 125 20.55 -7.73 -4.59
N LYS A 126 19.83 -8.84 -4.45
CA LYS A 126 18.38 -8.84 -4.30
C LYS A 126 18.02 -8.67 -2.82
N TYR A 127 17.13 -7.72 -2.52
CA TYR A 127 16.61 -7.48 -1.18
C TYR A 127 15.09 -7.54 -1.19
N ASP A 128 14.52 -8.11 -0.13
CA ASP A 128 13.08 -8.05 0.12
C ASP A 128 12.78 -6.77 0.92
N VAL A 129 12.02 -5.86 0.32
CA VAL A 129 11.49 -4.67 0.98
C VAL A 129 10.15 -5.03 1.59
N VAL A 130 9.90 -4.54 2.81
CA VAL A 130 8.65 -4.76 3.53
C VAL A 130 8.13 -3.44 4.09
N LEU A 131 6.97 -3.01 3.61
CA LEU A 131 6.28 -1.81 4.06
C LEU A 131 4.90 -2.18 4.61
N TYR A 132 4.48 -1.43 5.62
CA TYR A 132 3.19 -1.57 6.28
C TYR A 132 2.34 -0.35 5.97
N TYR A 133 1.19 -0.59 5.35
CA TYR A 133 0.26 0.46 4.96
C TYR A 133 -1.01 0.36 5.79
N GLU A 134 -1.31 1.43 6.51
CA GLU A 134 -2.58 1.60 7.20
C GLU A 134 -3.61 2.09 6.18
N ILE A 135 -4.74 1.39 6.05
CA ILE A 135 -5.83 1.76 5.15
C ILE A 135 -7.05 2.30 5.90
N LYS A 136 -7.80 3.19 5.27
CA LYS A 136 -9.11 3.67 5.72
C LYS A 136 -10.08 3.71 4.56
N MET A 137 -11.32 3.29 4.80
CA MET A 137 -12.42 3.47 3.85
C MET A 137 -12.99 4.89 3.98
N VAL A 138 -12.96 5.65 2.89
CA VAL A 138 -13.54 7.01 2.81
C VAL A 138 -14.43 7.06 1.59
N ASN A 139 -15.73 7.32 1.79
CA ASN A 139 -16.73 7.35 0.71
C ASN A 139 -16.66 6.10 -0.19
N LYS A 140 -16.63 4.90 0.43
CA LYS A 140 -16.50 3.60 -0.24
C LYS A 140 -15.21 3.37 -1.03
N ASN A 141 -14.20 4.23 -0.90
CA ASN A 141 -12.89 4.06 -1.54
C ASN A 141 -11.80 3.79 -0.50
N PHE A 142 -10.84 2.93 -0.84
CA PHE A 142 -9.63 2.76 -0.05
C PHE A 142 -8.77 4.02 -0.11
N LYS A 143 -8.24 4.40 1.05
CA LYS A 143 -7.27 5.48 1.20
C LYS A 143 -6.14 5.04 2.12
N ILE A 144 -4.90 5.39 1.77
CA ILE A 144 -3.74 5.23 2.64
C ILE A 144 -3.84 6.26 3.76
N ASN A 145 -3.83 5.78 5.00
CA ASN A 145 -3.86 6.60 6.21
C ASN A 145 -2.49 6.73 6.87
N GLY A 146 -1.56 5.82 6.60
CA GLY A 146 -0.19 5.84 7.11
C GLY A 146 0.72 4.84 6.44
N ILE A 147 2.02 5.11 6.50
CA ILE A 147 3.09 4.27 5.94
C ILE A 147 4.11 4.02 7.05
N SER A 148 4.56 2.79 7.20
CA SER A 148 5.45 2.39 8.27
C SER A 148 6.39 1.27 7.83
N VAL A 149 7.54 1.20 8.49
CA VAL A 149 8.53 0.11 8.35
C VAL A 149 8.61 -0.67 9.66
N LEU A 150 8.94 -1.95 9.56
CA LEU A 150 9.30 -2.73 10.73
C LEU A 150 10.81 -2.58 10.98
N LEU A 151 11.18 -2.09 12.16
CA LEU A 151 12.57 -2.04 12.61
C LEU A 151 13.04 -3.42 13.05
N GLU A 152 14.36 -3.62 13.11
CA GLU A 152 14.98 -4.90 13.50
C GLU A 152 14.54 -5.40 14.88
N ASN A 153 14.20 -4.48 15.79
CA ASN A 153 13.68 -4.81 17.12
C ASN A 153 12.17 -5.19 17.13
N GLY A 154 11.55 -5.34 15.95
CA GLY A 154 10.13 -5.65 15.80
C GLY A 154 9.18 -4.45 15.99
N THR A 155 9.71 -3.23 16.15
CA THR A 155 8.89 -2.02 16.30
C THR A 155 8.42 -1.52 14.94
N ILE A 156 7.13 -1.22 14.79
CA ILE A 156 6.62 -0.53 13.61
C ILE A 156 6.90 0.97 13.76
N CYS A 157 7.84 1.49 12.98
CA CYS A 157 8.15 2.91 12.92
C CYS A 157 7.33 3.58 11.82
N ARG A 158 6.55 4.59 12.21
CA ARG A 158 5.74 5.36 11.26
C ARG A 158 6.60 6.41 10.59
N ILE A 159 6.70 6.31 9.27
CA ILE A 159 7.50 7.23 8.45
C ILE A 159 6.69 8.50 8.18
N VAL A 160 5.39 8.35 7.86
CA VAL A 160 4.47 9.47 7.56
C VAL A 160 3.03 9.28 8.06
#